data_AF-A0A3C0QAS3-F1
#
_entry.id   AF-A0A3C0QAS3-F1
#
_cell.length_a   1.000
_cell.length_b   1.000
_cell.length_c   1.000
_cell.angle_alpha   90.00
_cell.angle_beta   90.00
_cell.angle_gamma   90.00
#
_symmetry.space_group_name_H-M   'P 1'
#
loop_
_entity.id
_entity.type
_entity.pdbx_description
1 polymer ?
#
loop_
_entity_poly.entity_id
_entity_poly.type
_entity_poly.pdbx_seq_one_letter_code
_entity_poly.pdbx_strand_id
1 'polypeptide(L)'
;MTLWFKRIAIAVVVFELAYLALVNLALQLPVTQTLLNKIRPDKFEVTWEEAWTWYPFRVHARGVSANGQSRRQQWQLELPVGSASISLLPLIFKHVNLSDLYGEDVEYFQRPRLKPDNDYATVRAFFPPIRNRELSEAEPLPTGKRGWTINITNARVVGSHNVWFYQVRGAIDGELQTDIHVRTRGGPFSLSNG
;
A
#
# COMPACT_ATOMS: atom_id res chain seq x y z
N MET A 1 34.16 1.12 -34.30
CA MET A 1 33.12 1.73 -33.43
C MET A 1 32.48 0.67 -32.49
N THR A 2 33.26 -0.27 -31.95
CA THR A 2 32.73 -1.64 -31.72
C THR A 2 33.08 -2.27 -30.37
N LEU A 3 34.11 -1.83 -29.65
CA LEU A 3 34.53 -2.45 -28.37
C LEU A 3 34.02 -1.70 -27.14
N TRP A 4 33.98 -0.36 -27.17
CA TRP A 4 33.51 0.46 -26.05
C TRP A 4 32.00 0.35 -25.84
N PHE A 5 31.21 0.39 -26.92
CA PHE A 5 29.77 0.12 -26.87
C PHE A 5 29.46 -1.27 -26.31
N LYS A 6 30.22 -2.29 -26.73
CA LYS A 6 30.06 -3.65 -26.21
C LYS A 6 30.35 -3.72 -24.71
N ARG A 7 31.42 -3.04 -24.24
CA ARG A 7 31.76 -2.98 -22.81
C ARG A 7 30.71 -2.24 -21.99
N ILE A 8 30.17 -1.12 -22.49
CA ILE A 8 29.08 -0.40 -21.84
C ILE A 8 27.82 -1.27 -21.78
N ALA A 9 27.43 -1.88 -22.89
CA ALA A 9 26.26 -2.76 -22.93
C ALA A 9 26.39 -3.91 -21.93
N ILE A 10 27.57 -4.56 -21.86
CA ILE A 10 27.85 -5.59 -20.86
C ILE A 10 27.78 -5.03 -19.44
N ALA A 11 28.39 -3.87 -19.17
CA ALA A 11 28.37 -3.26 -17.84
C ALA A 11 26.94 -2.92 -17.39
N VAL A 12 26.11 -2.39 -18.28
CA VAL A 12 24.69 -2.11 -18.01
C VAL A 12 23.93 -3.40 -17.71
N VAL A 13 24.12 -4.44 -18.52
CA VAL A 13 23.46 -5.75 -18.29
C VAL A 13 23.90 -6.36 -16.96
N VAL A 14 25.19 -6.34 -16.63
CA VAL A 14 25.71 -6.86 -15.36
C VAL A 14 25.15 -6.07 -14.18
N PHE A 15 25.11 -4.74 -14.27
CA PHE A 15 24.54 -3.87 -13.25
C PHE A 15 23.05 -4.18 -13.03
N GLU A 16 22.30 -4.32 -14.12
CA GLU A 16 20.88 -4.66 -14.10
C GLU A 16 20.63 -6.03 -13.43
N LEU A 17 21.39 -7.05 -13.82
CA LEU A 17 21.31 -8.38 -13.21
C LEU A 17 21.69 -8.36 -11.73
N ALA A 18 22.73 -7.60 -11.35
CA ALA A 18 23.12 -7.43 -9.96
C ALA A 18 22.04 -6.72 -9.14
N TYR A 19 21.42 -5.68 -9.71
CA TYR A 19 20.28 -5.00 -9.10
C TYR A 19 19.12 -5.97 -8.86
N LEU A 20 18.70 -6.72 -9.88
CA LEU A 20 17.59 -7.68 -9.76
C LEU A 20 17.89 -8.76 -8.72
N ALA A 21 19.13 -9.28 -8.69
CA ALA A 21 19.54 -10.26 -7.69
C ALA A 21 19.45 -9.69 -6.27
N LEU A 22 19.96 -8.48 -6.04
CA LEU A 22 19.93 -7.82 -4.73
C LEU A 22 18.51 -7.51 -4.27
N VAL A 23 17.64 -7.02 -5.16
CA VAL A 23 16.26 -6.68 -4.82
C VAL A 23 15.43 -7.93 -4.54
N ASN A 24 15.53 -8.97 -5.37
CA ASN A 24 14.83 -10.23 -5.11
C ASN A 24 15.30 -10.88 -3.79
N LEU A 25 16.61 -10.85 -3.51
CA LEU A 25 17.13 -11.32 -2.23
C LEU A 25 16.55 -10.51 -1.07
N ALA A 26 16.52 -9.18 -1.18
CA ALA A 26 15.92 -8.33 -0.15
C ALA A 26 14.43 -8.62 0.04
N LEU A 27 13.65 -8.81 -1.03
CA LEU A 27 12.22 -9.11 -0.95
C LEU A 27 11.92 -10.45 -0.28
N GLN A 28 12.82 -11.44 -0.40
CA GLN A 28 12.66 -12.76 0.23
C GLN A 28 13.09 -12.77 1.71
N LEU A 29 13.89 -11.80 2.17
CA LEU A 29 14.39 -11.78 3.54
C LEU A 29 13.35 -11.24 4.53
N PRO A 30 13.03 -11.97 5.63
CA PRO A 30 12.13 -11.48 6.69
C PRO A 30 12.64 -10.21 7.38
N VAL A 31 13.95 -10.00 7.36
CA VAL A 31 14.61 -8.80 7.90
C VAL A 31 14.11 -7.54 7.18
N THR A 32 13.83 -7.63 5.87
CA THR A 32 13.33 -6.48 5.09
C THR A 32 11.95 -6.06 5.57
N GLN A 33 11.04 -7.02 5.81
CA GLN A 33 9.72 -6.74 6.38
C GLN A 33 9.85 -6.11 7.77
N THR A 34 10.74 -6.65 8.60
CA THR A 34 11.02 -6.13 9.95
C THR A 34 11.55 -4.69 9.91
N LEU A 35 12.49 -4.39 9.01
CA LEU A 35 13.06 -3.07 8.84
C LEU A 35 12.02 -2.07 8.34
N LEU A 36 11.21 -2.46 7.36
CA LEU A 36 10.12 -1.65 6.82
C LEU A 36 9.11 -1.28 7.92
N ASN A 37 8.70 -2.26 8.71
CA ASN A 37 7.74 -2.08 9.80
C ASN A 37 8.33 -1.27 10.97
N LYS A 38 9.66 -1.27 11.16
CA LYS A 38 10.34 -0.43 12.17
C LYS A 38 10.38 1.05 11.82
N ILE A 39 10.16 1.46 10.56
CA ILE A 39 10.22 2.88 10.17
C ILE A 39 9.13 3.71 10.86
N ARG A 40 7.91 3.17 10.90
CA ARG A 40 6.74 3.75 11.59
C ARG A 40 5.80 2.64 12.09
N PRO A 41 6.21 1.84 13.08
CA PRO A 41 5.43 0.69 13.55
C PRO A 41 4.01 1.09 14.00
N ASP A 42 3.89 2.26 14.62
CA ASP A 42 2.60 2.77 15.08
C ASP A 42 1.66 3.18 13.95
N LYS A 43 2.16 3.40 12.72
CA LYS A 43 1.36 3.97 11.62
C LYS A 43 1.02 2.96 10.53
N PHE A 44 1.90 2.00 10.25
CA PHE A 44 1.61 0.95 9.28
C PHE A 44 2.40 -0.32 9.59
N GLU A 45 1.86 -1.43 9.15
CA GLU A 45 2.47 -2.76 9.17
C GLU A 45 2.20 -3.38 7.81
N VAL A 46 3.25 -3.87 7.15
CA VAL A 46 3.17 -4.53 5.85
C VAL A 46 3.94 -5.84 5.93
N THR A 47 3.30 -6.92 5.50
CA THR A 47 3.87 -8.26 5.43
C THR A 47 3.46 -8.92 4.11
N TRP A 48 4.28 -9.87 3.68
CA TRP A 48 4.03 -10.68 2.49
C TRP A 48 4.65 -12.06 2.69
N GLU A 49 4.09 -13.07 2.05
CA GLU A 49 4.65 -14.43 2.09
C GLU A 49 5.79 -14.56 1.09
N GLU A 50 5.54 -14.15 -0.15
CA GLU A 50 6.51 -14.17 -1.24
C GLU A 50 6.45 -12.84 -1.99
N ALA A 51 7.59 -12.30 -2.36
CA ALA A 51 7.67 -11.15 -3.26
C ALA A 51 8.89 -11.25 -4.17
N TRP A 52 8.72 -10.78 -5.40
CA TRP A 52 9.77 -10.82 -6.42
C TRP A 52 9.62 -9.68 -7.43
N THR A 53 10.66 -9.49 -8.23
CA THR A 53 10.70 -8.51 -9.31
C THR A 53 11.41 -9.10 -10.53
N TRP A 54 10.81 -8.93 -11.71
CA TRP A 54 11.39 -9.37 -12.98
C TRP A 54 12.13 -8.27 -13.73
N TYR A 55 11.80 -7.02 -13.42
CA TYR A 55 12.39 -5.81 -13.99
C TYR A 55 12.22 -4.67 -12.99
N PRO A 56 13.08 -3.64 -13.02
CA PRO A 56 13.13 -2.61 -12.01
C PRO A 56 11.78 -1.94 -11.77
N PHE A 57 11.56 -1.58 -10.51
CA PHE A 57 10.39 -0.82 -10.06
C PHE A 57 9.05 -1.55 -10.09
N ARG A 58 8.96 -2.74 -10.70
CA ARG A 58 7.77 -3.59 -10.64
C ARG A 58 7.93 -4.66 -9.57
N VAL A 59 7.00 -4.71 -8.63
CA VAL A 59 6.98 -5.72 -7.57
C VAL A 59 5.75 -6.59 -7.74
N HIS A 60 5.93 -7.89 -7.61
CA HIS A 60 4.89 -8.89 -7.49
C HIS A 60 4.98 -9.50 -6.10
N ALA A 61 3.84 -9.78 -5.49
CA ALA A 61 3.78 -10.37 -4.17
C ALA A 61 2.56 -11.26 -3.99
N ARG A 62 2.67 -12.20 -3.06
CA ARG A 62 1.63 -13.12 -2.61
C ARG A 62 1.44 -13.04 -1.10
N GLY A 63 0.22 -13.30 -0.66
CA GLY A 63 -0.16 -13.25 0.75
C GLY A 63 0.15 -11.89 1.38
N VAL A 64 -0.15 -10.80 0.66
CA VAL A 64 0.14 -9.45 1.12
C VAL A 64 -0.88 -9.05 2.18
N SER A 65 -0.40 -8.72 3.37
CA SER A 65 -1.20 -8.14 4.44
C SER A 65 -0.62 -6.77 4.78
N ALA A 66 -1.43 -5.73 4.60
CA ALA A 66 -1.08 -4.37 4.95
C ALA A 66 -2.16 -3.77 5.85
N ASN A 67 -1.76 -3.24 6.99
CA ASN A 67 -2.66 -2.48 7.84
C ASN A 67 -2.02 -1.16 8.24
N GLY A 68 -2.86 -0.21 8.62
CA GLY A 68 -2.37 1.10 9.02
C GLY A 68 -3.37 1.90 9.79
N GLN A 69 -2.86 2.97 10.39
CA GLN A 69 -3.69 3.95 11.04
C GLN A 69 -3.23 5.37 10.74
N SER A 70 -4.19 6.18 10.34
CA SER A 70 -4.09 7.61 10.34
C SER A 70 -4.58 8.18 11.68
N ARG A 71 -4.65 9.50 11.77
CA ARG A 71 -5.18 10.18 12.96
C ARG A 71 -6.65 9.90 13.20
N ARG A 72 -7.42 9.60 12.15
CA ARG A 72 -8.89 9.47 12.21
C ARG A 72 -9.42 8.14 11.71
N GLN A 73 -8.58 7.29 11.14
CA GLN A 73 -8.98 6.06 10.47
C GLN A 73 -7.96 4.96 10.74
N GLN A 74 -8.44 3.74 10.87
CA GLN A 74 -7.67 2.52 10.80
C GLN A 74 -8.15 1.74 9.59
N TRP A 75 -7.22 1.10 8.88
CA TRP A 75 -7.53 0.31 7.70
C TRP A 75 -6.66 -0.95 7.67
N GLN A 76 -7.15 -1.94 6.95
CA GLN A 76 -6.46 -3.18 6.63
C GLN A 76 -6.82 -3.61 5.21
N LEU A 77 -5.85 -4.17 4.53
CA LEU A 77 -5.89 -4.68 3.18
C LEU A 77 -5.22 -6.04 3.18
N GLU A 78 -5.93 -7.05 2.71
CA GLU A 78 -5.39 -8.38 2.45
C GLU A 78 -5.52 -8.65 0.95
N LEU A 79 -4.44 -9.13 0.34
CA LEU A 79 -4.38 -9.49 -1.07
C LEU A 79 -3.64 -10.83 -1.20
N PRO A 80 -4.33 -11.90 -1.62
CA PRO A 80 -3.68 -13.17 -1.95
C PRO A 80 -2.60 -13.01 -3.02
N VAL A 81 -2.86 -12.18 -4.03
CA VAL A 81 -1.93 -11.84 -5.10
C VAL A 81 -2.01 -10.34 -5.38
N GLY A 82 -0.85 -9.70 -5.56
CA GLY A 82 -0.76 -8.30 -5.93
C GLY A 82 0.47 -7.96 -6.73
N SER A 83 0.38 -6.93 -7.57
CA SER A 83 1.56 -6.32 -8.20
C SER A 83 1.38 -4.82 -8.39
N ALA A 84 2.48 -4.08 -8.38
CA ALA A 84 2.46 -2.65 -8.66
C ALA A 84 3.82 -2.17 -9.16
N SER A 85 3.80 -1.11 -9.96
CA SER A 85 4.99 -0.35 -10.33
C SER A 85 5.17 0.84 -9.37
N ILE A 86 6.38 1.07 -8.86
CA ILE A 86 6.67 2.11 -7.87
C ILE A 86 7.66 3.12 -8.42
N SER A 87 7.29 4.40 -8.43
CA SER A 87 8.26 5.46 -8.73
C SER A 87 9.05 5.83 -7.48
N LEU A 88 10.37 5.62 -7.50
CA LEU A 88 11.22 5.91 -6.32
C LEU A 88 11.60 7.39 -6.20
N LEU A 89 11.85 8.08 -7.32
CA LEU A 89 12.26 9.50 -7.33
C LEU A 89 11.27 10.43 -6.59
N PRO A 90 9.95 10.32 -6.78
CA PRO A 90 8.98 11.20 -6.12
C PRO A 90 8.92 11.01 -4.58
N LEU A 91 9.41 9.88 -4.05
CA LEU A 91 9.42 9.61 -2.61
C LEU A 91 10.25 10.65 -1.84
N ILE A 92 11.31 11.18 -2.46
CA ILE A 92 12.14 12.27 -1.90
C ILE A 92 11.29 13.51 -1.62
N PHE A 93 10.27 13.75 -2.45
CA PHE A 93 9.32 14.86 -2.32
C PHE A 93 8.04 14.49 -1.58
N LYS A 94 8.02 13.35 -0.86
CA LYS A 94 6.84 12.80 -0.16
C LYS A 94 5.66 12.46 -1.06
N HIS A 95 5.95 12.04 -2.29
CA HIS A 95 4.96 11.54 -3.23
C HIS A 95 5.15 10.03 -3.38
N VAL A 96 4.13 9.27 -3.02
CA VAL A 96 4.05 7.85 -3.32
C VAL A 96 3.28 7.72 -4.63
N ASN A 97 3.97 7.37 -5.70
CA ASN A 97 3.34 7.15 -7.00
C ASN A 97 3.44 5.66 -7.33
N LEU A 98 2.27 5.03 -7.39
CA LEU A 98 2.07 3.66 -7.83
C LEU A 98 1.35 3.68 -9.18
N SER A 99 1.77 2.82 -10.10
CA SER A 99 1.05 2.62 -11.36
C SER A 99 0.80 1.14 -11.62
N ASP A 100 -0.24 0.88 -12.42
CA ASP A 100 -0.57 -0.44 -12.93
C ASP A 100 -0.71 -1.45 -11.78
N LEU A 101 -1.41 -1.00 -10.72
CA LEU A 101 -1.69 -1.80 -9.55
C LEU A 101 -2.66 -2.89 -9.97
N TYR A 102 -2.31 -4.14 -9.67
CA TYR A 102 -3.13 -5.30 -9.90
C TYR A 102 -3.32 -6.05 -8.59
N GLY A 103 -4.53 -6.53 -8.31
CA GLY A 103 -4.81 -7.39 -7.17
C GLY A 103 -5.94 -8.37 -7.45
N GLU A 104 -5.94 -9.49 -6.73
CA GLU A 104 -6.98 -10.50 -6.79
C GLU A 104 -7.67 -10.62 -5.43
N ASP A 105 -8.97 -10.91 -5.43
CA ASP A 105 -9.75 -11.32 -4.25
C ASP A 105 -9.53 -10.42 -3.00
N VAL A 106 -9.56 -9.11 -3.24
CA VAL A 106 -9.25 -8.11 -2.21
C VAL A 106 -10.16 -8.20 -1.00
N GLU A 107 -9.57 -8.27 0.19
CA GLU A 107 -10.28 -8.00 1.43
C GLU A 107 -9.86 -6.65 2.00
N TYR A 108 -10.82 -5.73 2.13
CA TYR A 108 -10.58 -4.40 2.64
C TYR A 108 -11.44 -4.10 3.86
N PHE A 109 -10.79 -3.69 4.94
CA PHE A 109 -11.43 -3.30 6.19
C PHE A 109 -11.05 -1.86 6.53
N GLN A 110 -12.01 -1.05 6.93
CA GLN A 110 -11.77 0.31 7.36
C GLN A 110 -12.73 0.70 8.49
N ARG A 111 -12.20 1.39 9.50
CA ARG A 111 -12.99 1.97 10.59
C ARG A 111 -12.45 3.31 11.04
N PRO A 112 -13.29 4.22 11.56
CA PRO A 112 -12.82 5.45 12.17
C PRO A 112 -12.13 5.18 13.50
N ARG A 113 -11.27 6.12 13.88
CA ARG A 113 -10.83 6.28 15.27
C ARG A 113 -11.84 7.13 16.01
N LEU A 114 -12.05 6.83 17.29
CA LEU A 114 -13.10 7.43 18.10
C LEU A 114 -12.81 8.91 18.33
N LYS A 115 -13.69 9.79 17.86
CA LYS A 115 -13.59 11.22 18.17
C LYS A 115 -14.33 11.52 19.47
N PRO A 116 -13.80 12.41 20.35
CA PRO A 116 -14.43 12.72 21.63
C PRO A 116 -15.82 13.36 21.51
N ASP A 117 -16.09 14.05 20.41
CA ASP A 117 -17.32 14.79 20.11
C ASP A 117 -18.45 13.93 19.54
N ASN A 118 -18.18 12.65 19.23
CA ASN A 118 -19.12 11.75 18.59
C ASN A 118 -19.42 10.53 19.47
N ASP A 119 -20.70 10.22 19.65
CA ASP A 119 -21.12 8.96 20.27
C ASP A 119 -21.09 7.81 19.25
N TYR A 120 -20.30 6.78 19.54
CA TYR A 120 -20.18 5.57 18.73
C TYR A 120 -20.78 4.33 19.42
N ALA A 121 -21.43 4.46 20.57
CA ALA A 121 -21.89 3.34 21.39
C ALA A 121 -22.77 2.34 20.61
N THR A 122 -23.62 2.85 19.73
CA THR A 122 -24.56 2.04 18.92
C THR A 122 -23.93 1.41 17.69
N VAL A 123 -22.86 2.02 17.16
CA VAL A 123 -22.28 1.63 15.85
C VAL A 123 -20.96 0.87 15.98
N ARG A 124 -20.26 0.99 17.12
CA ARG A 124 -18.95 0.37 17.35
C ARG A 124 -18.96 -1.16 17.21
N ALA A 125 -20.11 -1.79 17.49
CA ALA A 125 -20.28 -3.24 17.36
C ALA A 125 -20.20 -3.70 15.90
N PHE A 126 -20.41 -2.81 14.93
CA PHE A 126 -20.33 -3.09 13.50
C PHE A 126 -18.97 -2.75 12.91
N PHE A 127 -17.99 -2.28 13.70
CA PHE A 127 -16.67 -1.97 13.16
C PHE A 127 -15.90 -3.26 12.88
N PRO A 128 -15.19 -3.37 11.74
CA PRO A 128 -14.36 -4.52 11.48
C PRO A 128 -13.24 -4.63 12.52
N PRO A 129 -12.87 -5.86 12.95
CA PRO A 129 -11.60 -6.05 13.62
C PRO A 129 -10.45 -5.73 12.64
N ILE A 130 -9.38 -5.11 13.13
CA ILE A 130 -8.17 -4.86 12.36
C ILE A 130 -7.01 -5.53 13.09
N ARG A 131 -6.27 -6.39 12.38
CA ARG A 131 -5.15 -7.16 12.93
C ARG A 131 -4.15 -6.23 13.60
N ASN A 132 -3.67 -6.63 14.78
CA ASN A 132 -2.67 -5.90 15.57
C ASN A 132 -3.03 -4.44 15.89
N ARG A 133 -4.30 -4.04 15.80
CA ARG A 133 -4.75 -2.68 16.12
C ARG A 133 -6.03 -2.67 16.94
N GLU A 134 -5.92 -2.15 18.15
CA GLU A 134 -7.07 -1.85 19.00
C GLU A 134 -7.80 -0.59 18.53
N LEU A 135 -9.09 -0.51 18.83
CA LEU A 135 -9.89 0.68 18.55
C LEU A 135 -9.42 1.81 19.49
N SER A 136 -8.91 2.89 18.90
CA SER A 136 -8.30 4.00 19.64
C SER A 136 -8.95 5.34 19.32
N GLU A 137 -8.75 6.31 20.21
CA GLU A 137 -9.20 7.69 20.01
C GLU A 137 -8.47 8.37 18.86
N ALA A 138 -9.12 9.33 18.21
CA ALA A 138 -8.55 10.10 17.13
C ALA A 138 -7.50 11.09 17.63
N GLU A 139 -6.38 11.19 16.91
CA GLU A 139 -5.35 12.20 17.20
C GLU A 139 -5.81 13.59 16.71
N PRO A 140 -5.47 14.68 17.43
CA PRO A 140 -5.78 16.06 17.00
C PRO A 140 -5.17 16.37 15.62
N LEU A 141 -5.66 17.38 14.90
CA LEU A 141 -5.07 17.73 13.60
C LEU A 141 -3.64 18.28 13.76
N PRO A 142 -2.70 17.94 12.85
CA PRO A 142 -1.33 18.43 12.93
C PRO A 142 -1.26 19.91 12.54
N THR A 143 -0.49 20.70 13.30
CA THR A 143 -0.10 22.07 12.93
C THR A 143 1.19 22.03 12.10
N GLY A 144 1.19 22.66 10.91
CA GLY A 144 2.42 23.13 10.25
C GLY A 144 3.28 22.14 9.42
N LYS A 145 2.85 20.91 9.10
CA LYS A 145 3.67 20.01 8.23
C LYS A 145 2.90 19.42 7.04
N ARG A 146 3.45 19.55 5.83
CA ARG A 146 2.94 18.89 4.61
C ARG A 146 2.84 17.37 4.78
N GLY A 147 1.64 16.84 4.53
CA GLY A 147 1.38 15.40 4.43
C GLY A 147 2.02 14.79 3.18
N TRP A 148 2.04 13.47 3.13
CA TRP A 148 2.31 12.70 1.93
C TRP A 148 1.17 12.80 0.93
N THR A 149 1.50 12.84 -0.35
CA THR A 149 0.59 12.66 -1.46
C THR A 149 0.77 11.23 -1.97
N ILE A 150 -0.34 10.52 -2.16
CA ILE A 150 -0.36 9.13 -2.66
C ILE A 150 -1.20 9.15 -3.93
N ASN A 151 -0.60 8.72 -5.02
CA ASN A 151 -1.22 8.57 -6.33
C ASN A 151 -1.13 7.10 -6.72
N ILE A 152 -2.27 6.51 -7.07
CA ILE A 152 -2.35 5.17 -7.63
C ILE A 152 -3.09 5.30 -8.95
N THR A 153 -2.42 5.02 -10.05
CA THR A 153 -3.01 5.10 -11.39
C THR A 153 -3.16 3.72 -11.98
N ASN A 154 -4.25 3.50 -12.72
CA ASN A 154 -4.57 2.22 -13.34
C ASN A 154 -4.61 1.10 -12.29
N ALA A 155 -5.30 1.33 -11.16
CA ALA A 155 -5.55 0.28 -10.19
C ALA A 155 -6.65 -0.62 -10.74
N ARG A 156 -6.37 -1.92 -10.80
CA ARG A 156 -7.27 -2.95 -11.28
C ARG A 156 -7.32 -4.07 -10.25
N VAL A 157 -8.51 -4.47 -9.87
CA VAL A 157 -8.71 -5.65 -9.03
C VAL A 157 -9.74 -6.56 -9.67
N VAL A 158 -9.53 -7.86 -9.56
CA VAL A 158 -10.40 -8.89 -10.17
C VAL A 158 -10.74 -9.99 -9.18
N GLY A 159 -11.89 -10.63 -9.37
CA GLY A 159 -12.32 -11.80 -8.58
C GLY A 159 -13.43 -11.45 -7.60
N SER A 160 -13.36 -12.00 -6.39
CA SER A 160 -14.35 -11.86 -5.33
C SER A 160 -13.82 -10.99 -4.21
N HIS A 161 -14.32 -9.77 -4.12
CA HIS A 161 -13.84 -8.76 -3.18
C HIS A 161 -14.75 -8.66 -1.96
N ASN A 162 -14.15 -8.62 -0.77
CA ASN A 162 -14.85 -8.35 0.47
C ASN A 162 -14.49 -6.96 0.98
N VAL A 163 -15.50 -6.12 1.19
CA VAL A 163 -15.30 -4.78 1.73
C VAL A 163 -16.10 -4.59 3.00
N TRP A 164 -15.47 -4.00 4.01
CA TRP A 164 -16.11 -3.63 5.25
C TRP A 164 -15.62 -2.25 5.69
N PHE A 165 -16.41 -1.23 5.41
CA PHE A 165 -16.14 0.15 5.77
C PHE A 165 -17.16 0.64 6.80
N TYR A 166 -16.67 0.99 7.98
CA TYR A 166 -17.50 1.50 9.07
C TYR A 166 -18.63 0.53 9.45
N GLN A 167 -19.87 0.80 9.04
CA GLN A 167 -21.04 -0.05 9.28
C GLN A 167 -21.49 -0.82 8.03
N VAL A 168 -20.87 -0.56 6.88
CA VAL A 168 -21.25 -1.17 5.62
C VAL A 168 -20.32 -2.33 5.32
N ARG A 169 -20.91 -3.48 5.05
CA ARG A 169 -20.22 -4.69 4.63
C ARG A 169 -20.84 -5.20 3.34
N GLY A 170 -20.01 -5.64 2.42
CA GLY A 170 -20.46 -6.22 1.15
C GLY A 170 -19.43 -7.13 0.54
N ALA A 171 -19.90 -7.99 -0.34
CA ALA A 171 -19.09 -8.75 -1.28
C ALA A 171 -19.36 -8.21 -2.69
N ILE A 172 -18.32 -8.10 -3.51
CA ILE A 172 -18.37 -7.58 -4.87
C ILE A 172 -17.61 -8.55 -5.75
N ASP A 173 -18.31 -9.17 -6.71
CA ASP A 173 -17.69 -10.03 -7.71
C ASP A 173 -17.49 -9.27 -9.01
N GLY A 174 -16.33 -9.42 -9.64
CA GLY A 174 -16.05 -8.89 -10.97
C GLY A 174 -14.69 -8.22 -11.08
N GLU A 175 -14.63 -7.20 -11.93
CA GLU A 175 -13.43 -6.38 -12.14
C GLU A 175 -13.75 -4.93 -11.76
N LEU A 176 -12.88 -4.32 -10.96
CA LEU A 176 -12.93 -2.91 -10.61
C LEU A 176 -11.65 -2.24 -11.11
N GLN A 177 -11.80 -1.15 -11.85
CA GLN A 177 -10.68 -0.33 -12.30
C GLN A 177 -10.88 1.11 -11.83
N THR A 178 -9.86 1.75 -11.28
CA THR A 178 -9.94 3.14 -10.81
C THR A 178 -8.55 3.77 -10.67
N ASP A 179 -8.53 5.09 -10.69
CA ASP A 179 -7.42 5.88 -10.17
C ASP A 179 -7.75 6.37 -8.76
N ILE A 180 -6.73 6.42 -7.90
CA ILE A 180 -6.85 6.82 -6.49
C ILE A 180 -5.89 7.96 -6.21
N HIS A 181 -6.41 9.06 -5.68
CA HIS A 181 -5.61 10.19 -5.21
C HIS A 181 -5.90 10.47 -3.73
N VAL A 182 -4.86 10.45 -2.90
CA VAL A 182 -4.99 10.66 -1.45
C VAL A 182 -3.95 11.64 -0.95
N ARG A 183 -4.37 12.63 -0.17
CA ARG A 183 -3.46 13.49 0.58
C ARG A 183 -3.62 13.26 2.07
N THR A 184 -2.57 12.73 2.68
CA THR A 184 -2.56 12.43 4.13
C THR A 184 -2.62 13.70 4.98
N ARG A 185 -2.88 13.53 6.29
CA ARG A 185 -3.10 14.61 7.27
C ARG A 185 -4.35 15.46 7.01
N GLY A 186 -5.45 14.79 6.63
CA GLY A 186 -6.76 15.44 6.43
C GLY A 186 -6.90 16.16 5.09
N GLY A 187 -6.05 15.83 4.12
CA GLY A 187 -6.26 16.25 2.74
C GLY A 187 -7.33 15.41 2.04
N PRO A 188 -7.67 15.76 0.78
CA PRO A 188 -8.72 15.09 0.04
C PRO A 188 -8.38 13.63 -0.28
N PHE A 189 -9.44 12.85 -0.44
CA PHE A 189 -9.45 11.53 -1.07
C PHE A 189 -10.37 11.62 -2.29
N SER A 190 -9.94 11.12 -3.44
CA SER A 190 -10.76 11.04 -4.64
C SER A 190 -10.48 9.75 -5.41
N LEU A 191 -11.54 9.20 -5.96
CA LEU A 191 -11.53 8.14 -6.96
C LEU A 191 -11.97 8.74 -8.30
N SER A 192 -11.33 8.34 -9.37
CA SER A 192 -11.66 8.76 -10.73
C SER A 192 -11.41 7.64 -11.71
N ASN A 193 -11.99 7.73 -12.91
CA ASN A 193 -11.76 6.76 -13.99
C ASN A 193 -12.12 5.31 -13.60
N GLY A 194 -13.28 5.14 -12.95
CA GLY A 194 -13.85 3.83 -12.60
C GLY A 194 -15.34 3.74 -12.86
#